data_AF-C1BT56-F1
#
_entry.id   AF-C1BT56-F1
#
_cell.length_a   1.000
_cell.length_b   1.000
_cell.length_c   1.000
_cell.angle_alpha   90.00
_cell.angle_beta   90.00
_cell.angle_gamma   90.00
#
_symmetry.space_group_name_H-M   'P 1'
#
loop_
_entity.id
_entity.type
_entity.pdbx_description
1 polymer ?
#
loop_
_entity_poly.entity_id
_entity_poly.type
_entity_poly.pdbx_seq_one_letter_code
_entity_poly.pdbx_strand_id
1 'polypeptide(L)'
;MNILPKKRWHVRTRDNINRVRRDEAKAAEEEKEKERRIEVADREVRLQLLRSKANANRSDVAEPLLPSTSFEHVNFFKDLEEGETTKNSNEENQAEKKKDQEDWEKKWGF
;
A
#
# COMPACT_ATOMS: atom_id res chain seq x y z
N MET A 1 -16.93 28.72 -40.01
CA MET A 1 -17.47 27.55 -39.27
C MET A 1 -16.34 26.72 -38.69
N ASN A 2 -16.43 26.26 -37.43
CA ASN A 2 -15.42 25.39 -36.81
C ASN A 2 -15.72 23.91 -37.09
N ILE A 3 -14.86 23.26 -37.88
CA ILE A 3 -15.03 21.87 -38.31
C ILE A 3 -14.27 20.85 -37.44
N LEU A 4 -13.40 21.33 -36.54
CA LEU A 4 -12.52 20.49 -35.72
C LEU A 4 -13.31 19.52 -34.82
N PRO A 5 -14.40 19.92 -34.13
CA PRO A 5 -15.15 19.02 -33.25
C PRO A 5 -15.81 17.84 -33.98
N LYS A 6 -15.99 17.95 -35.31
CA LYS A 6 -16.56 16.90 -36.15
C LYS A 6 -15.54 15.86 -36.61
N LYS A 7 -14.25 16.06 -36.28
CA LYS A 7 -13.16 15.16 -36.68
C LYS A 7 -12.87 14.14 -35.58
N ARG A 8 -12.70 12.89 -35.99
CA ARG A 8 -12.41 11.75 -35.09
C ARG A 8 -11.07 11.87 -34.36
N TRP A 9 -10.13 12.65 -34.90
CA TRP A 9 -8.81 12.90 -34.31
C TRP A 9 -8.79 14.09 -33.34
N HIS A 10 -9.93 14.77 -33.12
CA HIS A 10 -9.97 15.92 -32.22
C HIS A 10 -9.67 15.49 -30.78
N VAL A 11 -8.58 16.03 -30.22
CA VAL A 11 -8.01 15.60 -28.93
C VAL A 11 -9.00 15.75 -27.77
N ARG A 12 -9.82 16.81 -27.77
CA ARG A 12 -10.78 17.07 -26.67
C ARG A 12 -12.12 16.34 -26.83
N THR A 13 -12.27 15.47 -27.83
CA THR A 13 -13.48 14.66 -27.95
C THR A 13 -13.51 13.64 -26.82
N ARG A 14 -14.68 13.40 -26.24
CA ARG A 14 -14.86 12.48 -25.11
C ARG A 14 -14.23 11.11 -25.36
N ASP A 15 -14.38 10.57 -26.56
CA ASP A 15 -13.82 9.27 -26.95
C ASP A 15 -12.29 9.24 -26.89
N ASN A 16 -11.63 10.30 -27.35
CA ASN A 16 -10.17 10.38 -27.34
C ASN A 16 -9.64 10.61 -25.92
N ILE A 17 -10.31 11.45 -25.13
CA ILE A 17 -9.99 11.62 -23.71
C ILE A 17 -10.11 10.27 -22.97
N ASN A 18 -11.16 9.49 -23.24
CA ASN A 18 -11.35 8.18 -22.61
C ASN A 18 -10.30 7.15 -23.04
N ARG A 19 -9.81 7.21 -24.28
CA ARG A 19 -8.69 6.36 -24.74
C ARG A 19 -7.41 6.70 -23.99
N VAL A 20 -7.04 7.98 -23.95
CA VAL A 20 -5.87 8.46 -23.21
C VAL A 20 -5.94 8.01 -21.75
N ARG A 21 -7.09 8.21 -21.08
CA ARG A 21 -7.27 7.75 -19.69
C ARG A 21 -7.10 6.25 -19.52
N ARG A 22 -7.58 5.43 -20.47
CA ARG A 22 -7.42 3.98 -20.41
C ARG A 22 -5.95 3.60 -20.56
N ASP A 23 -5.25 4.23 -21.49
CA ASP A 23 -3.84 3.95 -21.76
C ASP A 23 -2.96 4.40 -20.59
N GLU A 24 -3.24 5.58 -20.01
CA GLU A 24 -2.60 6.07 -18.78
C GLU A 24 -2.86 5.15 -17.58
N ALA A 25 -4.11 4.71 -17.39
CA ALA A 25 -4.46 3.78 -16.31
C ALA A 25 -3.73 2.44 -16.48
N LYS A 26 -3.67 1.90 -17.70
CA LYS A 26 -2.95 0.67 -18.00
C LYS A 26 -1.45 0.82 -17.75
N ALA A 27 -0.86 1.94 -18.18
CA ALA A 27 0.55 2.23 -17.93
C ALA A 27 0.86 2.30 -16.42
N ALA A 28 -0.01 2.96 -15.65
CA ALA A 28 0.12 3.06 -14.20
C ALA A 28 -0.03 1.70 -13.48
N GLU A 29 -0.92 0.83 -13.95
CA GLU A 29 -1.04 -0.55 -13.43
C GLU A 29 0.21 -1.38 -13.71
N GLU A 30 0.76 -1.30 -14.93
CA GLU A 30 1.98 -2.02 -15.31
C GLU A 30 3.21 -1.55 -14.51
N GLU A 31 3.31 -0.25 -14.21
CA GLU A 31 4.36 0.31 -13.36
C GLU A 31 4.25 -0.18 -11.91
N LYS A 32 3.06 -0.13 -11.32
CA LYS A 32 2.80 -0.66 -9.97
C LYS A 32 3.13 -2.14 -9.84
N GLU A 33 2.81 -2.95 -10.85
CA GLU A 33 3.12 -4.37 -10.86
C GLU A 33 4.64 -4.63 -10.89
N LYS A 34 5.40 -3.83 -11.65
CA LYS A 34 6.86 -3.89 -11.67
C LYS A 34 7.46 -3.49 -10.32
N GLU A 35 6.99 -2.40 -9.73
CA GLU A 35 7.42 -1.95 -8.40
C GLU A 35 7.14 -3.02 -7.34
N ARG A 36 5.94 -3.61 -7.34
CA ARG A 36 5.58 -4.70 -6.42
C ARG A 36 6.53 -5.88 -6.57
N ARG A 37 6.92 -6.23 -7.80
CA ARG A 37 7.85 -7.33 -8.06
C ARG A 37 9.25 -7.03 -7.51
N ILE A 38 9.73 -5.81 -7.69
CA ILE A 38 11.01 -5.35 -7.16
C ILE A 38 10.98 -5.41 -5.63
N GLU A 39 9.93 -4.88 -5.00
CA GLU A 39 9.79 -4.87 -3.55
C GLU A 39 9.79 -6.28 -2.94
N VAL A 40 9.09 -7.23 -3.58
CA VAL A 40 9.09 -8.64 -3.16
C VAL A 40 10.49 -9.24 -3.27
N ALA A 41 11.18 -9.02 -4.39
CA ALA A 41 12.54 -9.53 -4.58
C ALA A 41 13.52 -8.96 -3.53
N ASP A 42 13.46 -7.65 -3.28
CA ASP A 42 14.31 -6.98 -2.28
C ASP A 42 14.03 -7.52 -0.87
N ARG A 43 12.75 -7.75 -0.54
CA ARG A 43 12.34 -8.35 0.73
C ARG A 43 12.89 -9.76 0.89
N GLU A 44 12.80 -10.59 -0.15
CA GLU A 44 13.33 -11.95 -0.14
C GLU A 44 14.85 -11.97 0.04
N VAL A 45 15.57 -11.14 -0.70
CA VAL A 45 17.04 -11.01 -0.60
C VAL A 45 17.45 -10.58 0.82
N ARG A 46 16.78 -9.55 1.37
CA ARG A 46 17.05 -9.08 2.73
C ARG A 46 16.81 -10.18 3.76
N LEU A 47 15.70 -10.92 3.61
CA LEU A 47 15.34 -12.00 4.51
C LEU A 47 16.34 -13.17 4.43
N GLN A 48 16.79 -13.53 3.24
CA GLN A 48 17.83 -14.54 3.04
C GLN A 48 19.16 -14.13 3.69
N LEU A 49 19.57 -12.87 3.53
CA LEU A 49 20.77 -12.33 4.18
C LEU A 49 20.68 -12.37 5.71
N LEU A 50 19.53 -12.03 6.28
CA LEU A 50 19.31 -12.10 7.73
C LEU A 50 19.33 -13.55 8.22
N ARG A 51 18.71 -14.48 7.48
CA ARG A 51 18.75 -15.91 7.81
C ARG A 51 20.15 -16.48 7.75
N SER A 52 20.93 -16.16 6.72
CA SER A 52 22.31 -16.65 6.61
C SER A 52 23.19 -16.11 7.74
N LYS A 53 23.06 -14.83 8.07
CA LYS A 53 23.77 -14.21 9.22
C LYS A 53 23.36 -14.84 10.56
N ALA A 54 22.07 -15.08 10.78
CA ALA A 54 21.59 -15.72 12.00
C ALA A 54 22.09 -17.17 12.13
N ASN A 55 22.12 -17.92 11.03
CA ASN A 55 22.64 -19.29 11.00
C ASN A 55 24.16 -19.32 11.25
N ALA A 56 24.92 -18.40 10.66
CA ALA A 56 26.36 -18.27 10.91
C ALA A 56 26.66 -17.98 12.39
N ASN A 57 25.90 -17.06 13.01
CA ASN A 57 26.04 -16.77 14.44
C ASN A 57 25.61 -17.95 15.34
N ARG A 58 24.68 -18.79 14.90
CA ARG A 58 24.21 -19.97 15.65
C ARG A 58 25.22 -21.12 15.60
N SER A 59 25.95 -21.30 14.49
CA SER A 59 26.99 -22.35 14.42
C SER A 59 28.15 -22.13 15.39
N ASP A 60 28.38 -20.89 15.85
CA ASP A 60 29.40 -20.57 16.85
C ASP A 60 28.92 -20.79 18.30
N VAL A 61 27.62 -21.01 18.52
CA VAL A 61 27.00 -21.17 19.86
C VAL A 61 26.25 -22.50 19.91
N ALA A 62 26.97 -23.61 19.75
CA ALA A 62 26.42 -24.95 19.95
C ALA A 62 26.57 -25.39 21.42
N GLU A 63 25.75 -24.83 22.31
CA GLU A 63 25.36 -25.49 23.56
C GLU A 63 23.82 -25.52 23.67
N PRO A 64 23.19 -26.70 23.86
CA PRO A 64 21.75 -26.80 23.97
C PRO A 64 21.33 -26.46 25.40
N LEU A 65 21.07 -25.17 25.67
CA LEU A 65 20.45 -24.76 26.92
C LEU A 65 18.93 -24.92 26.84
N LEU A 66 18.43 -25.81 27.70
CA LEU A 66 17.05 -26.19 27.95
C LEU A 66 16.09 -24.97 28.06
N PRO A 67 14.78 -25.12 27.78
CA PRO A 67 13.80 -24.05 28.01
C PRO A 67 13.61 -23.81 29.50
N SER A 68 14.47 -22.98 30.07
CA SER A 68 14.40 -22.46 31.43
C SER A 68 13.20 -21.51 31.56
N THR A 69 12.23 -21.95 32.35
CA THR A 69 11.43 -21.13 33.28
C THR A 69 10.71 -19.89 32.71
N SER A 70 9.41 -20.03 32.48
CA SER A 70 8.34 -19.03 32.76
C SER A 70 8.72 -17.54 32.79
N PHE A 71 9.40 -17.03 31.79
CA PHE A 71 9.27 -15.64 31.42
C PHE A 71 8.06 -15.59 30.50
N GLU A 72 6.90 -15.27 31.09
CA GLU A 72 5.71 -14.96 30.29
C GLU A 72 6.11 -13.94 29.22
N HIS A 73 5.74 -14.20 27.97
CA HIS A 73 6.00 -13.26 26.89
C HIS A 73 5.26 -11.95 27.21
N VAL A 74 6.01 -10.87 27.42
CA VAL A 74 5.41 -9.55 27.68
C VAL A 74 4.77 -9.07 26.37
N ASN A 75 3.46 -9.27 26.28
CA ASN A 75 2.65 -8.83 25.15
C ASN A 75 2.39 -7.32 25.26
N PHE A 76 3.25 -6.51 24.65
CA PHE A 76 3.08 -5.04 24.58
C PHE A 76 1.78 -4.59 23.89
N PHE A 77 1.11 -5.50 23.18
CA PHE A 77 -0.12 -5.24 22.43
C PHE A 77 -1.37 -5.88 23.06
N LYS A 78 -1.24 -6.44 24.27
CA LYS A 78 -2.37 -7.08 24.96
C LYS A 78 -3.56 -6.14 25.09
N ASP A 79 -3.30 -4.90 25.50
CA ASP A 79 -4.33 -3.86 25.65
C ASP A 79 -5.01 -3.50 24.31
N LEU A 80 -4.26 -3.55 23.20
CA LEU A 80 -4.78 -3.32 21.85
C LEU A 80 -5.62 -4.51 21.32
N GLU A 81 -5.22 -5.75 21.62
CA GLU A 81 -5.99 -6.96 21.27
C GLU A 81 -7.27 -7.10 22.11
N GLU A 82 -7.24 -6.63 23.36
CA GLU A 82 -8.39 -6.56 24.27
C GLU A 82 -9.35 -5.40 23.92
N GLY A 83 -9.06 -4.64 22.85
CA GLY A 83 -9.93 -3.60 22.30
C GLY A 83 -9.76 -2.23 22.94
N GLU A 84 -8.74 -2.03 23.77
CA GLU A 84 -8.38 -0.74 24.34
C GLU A 84 -7.55 0.06 23.33
N THR A 85 -8.20 0.45 22.22
CA THR A 85 -7.61 1.43 21.32
C THR A 85 -7.59 2.76 22.06
N THR A 86 -6.40 3.31 22.29
CA THR A 86 -6.28 4.75 22.63
C THR A 86 -7.13 5.50 21.61
N LYS A 87 -8.14 6.25 22.10
CA LYS A 87 -9.09 7.01 21.28
C LYS A 87 -8.41 8.18 20.60
N ASN A 88 -7.46 7.90 19.71
CA ASN A 88 -6.98 8.84 18.71
C ASN A 88 -7.76 8.60 17.43
N SER A 89 -9.09 8.69 17.51
CA SER A 89 -9.90 8.87 16.32
C SER A 89 -9.62 10.28 15.83
N ASN A 90 -8.88 10.41 14.73
CA ASN A 90 -8.67 11.70 14.08
C ASN A 90 -9.98 12.10 13.37
N GLU A 91 -10.91 12.69 14.13
CA GLU A 91 -12.21 13.14 13.65
C GLU A 91 -12.07 14.16 12.51
N GLU A 92 -11.01 14.98 12.55
CA GLU A 92 -10.68 15.93 11.48
C GLU A 92 -10.41 15.19 10.16
N ASN A 93 -9.64 14.10 10.19
CA ASN A 93 -9.33 13.30 9.00
C ASN A 93 -10.58 12.65 8.39
N GLN A 94 -11.53 12.21 9.22
CA GLN A 94 -12.79 11.64 8.73
C GLN A 94 -13.71 12.72 8.15
N ALA A 95 -13.74 13.91 8.75
CA ALA A 95 -14.52 15.04 8.27
C ALA A 95 -13.95 15.58 6.94
N GLU A 96 -12.63 15.66 6.80
CA GLU A 96 -11.97 16.04 5.55
C GLU A 96 -12.30 15.05 4.43
N LYS A 97 -12.18 13.73 4.68
CA LYS A 97 -12.54 12.71 3.69
C LYS A 97 -14.01 12.79 3.25
N LYS A 98 -14.93 13.06 4.17
CA LYS A 98 -16.35 13.24 3.84
C LYS A 98 -16.58 14.48 2.98
N LYS A 99 -15.95 15.62 3.32
CA LYS A 99 -16.03 16.85 2.52
C LYS A 99 -15.44 16.67 1.13
N ASP A 100 -14.28 16.03 1.02
CA ASP A 100 -13.66 15.71 -0.26
C ASP A 100 -14.56 14.81 -1.11
N GLN A 101 -15.24 13.85 -0.48
CA GLN A 101 -16.19 12.97 -1.13
C GLN A 101 -17.45 13.72 -1.59
N GLU A 102 -18.02 14.58 -0.75
CA GLU A 102 -19.17 15.45 -1.10
C GLU A 102 -18.82 16.43 -2.21
N ASP A 103 -17.65 17.05 -2.17
CA ASP A 103 -17.15 17.96 -3.21
C ASP A 103 -16.88 17.20 -4.51
N TRP A 104 -16.41 15.96 -4.43
CA TRP A 104 -16.25 15.09 -5.59
C TRP A 104 -17.59 14.70 -6.20
N GLU A 105 -18.58 14.28 -5.40
CA GLU A 105 -19.94 13.95 -5.83
C GLU A 105 -20.63 15.17 -6.45
N LYS A 106 -20.52 16.34 -5.83
CA LYS A 106 -21.04 17.61 -6.34
C LYS A 106 -20.36 18.06 -7.64
N LYS A 107 -19.06 17.80 -7.79
CA LYS A 107 -18.28 18.13 -8.98
C LYS A 107 -18.52 17.17 -10.14
N TRP A 108 -18.80 15.90 -9.84
CA TRP A 108 -19.05 14.85 -10.84
C TRP A 108 -20.52 14.58 -11.12
N GLY A 109 -21.44 15.16 -10.33
CA GLY A 109 -22.87 15.19 -10.60
C GLY A 109 -23.55 13.84 -10.42
N PHE A 110 -23.60 13.35 -9.18
CA PHE A 110 -24.61 12.40 -8.71
C PHE A 110 -25.51 13.07 -7.67
#